data_AF-A0A950AAY0-F1
#
_entry.id   AF-A0A950AAY0-F1
#
_cell.length_a   1.000
_cell.length_b   1.000
_cell.length_c   1.000
_cell.angle_alpha   90.00
_cell.angle_beta   90.00
_cell.angle_gamma   90.00
#
_symmetry.space_group_name_H-M   'P 1'
#
loop_
_entity.id
_entity.type
_entity.pdbx_description
1 polymer ?
#
loop_
_entity_poly.entity_id
_entity_poly.type
_entity_poly.pdbx_seq_one_letter_code
_entity_poly.pdbx_strand_id
1 'polypeptide(L)'
;MSAGPALAGIGLLLLTRVDAHPDYLTTILPAVLLFALGLAATVAPLTAAVLGSVEPGHSGLASGANNAVARIAGLLAIAAVGAVVSASFVSRLDRDLPHTPSAQAAMSAARTRPLVTTASGIPHPVLVDASVHAFRIGVAIAGFLVILGGMISLVWIENPPREGSLAAPWQSQSHT
;
A
#
# COMPACT_ATOMS: atom_id res chain seq x y z
N MET A 1 -7.03 -0.21 -16.04
CA MET A 1 -6.81 -0.68 -14.65
C MET A 1 -5.62 -0.01 -13.96
N SER A 2 -4.68 0.57 -14.71
CA SER A 2 -3.43 1.13 -14.20
C SER A 2 -3.47 2.53 -13.58
N ALA A 3 -4.47 3.33 -13.95
CA ALA A 3 -4.69 4.63 -13.32
C ALA A 3 -4.99 4.49 -11.82
N GLY A 4 -5.65 3.39 -11.40
CA GLY A 4 -5.99 3.13 -10.01
C GLY A 4 -4.77 3.01 -9.10
N PRO A 5 -3.82 2.09 -9.35
CA PRO A 5 -2.60 1.99 -8.56
C PRO A 5 -1.72 3.25 -8.64
N ALA A 6 -1.67 3.93 -9.78
CA ALA A 6 -0.95 5.21 -9.87
C ALA A 6 -1.54 6.27 -8.93
N LEU A 7 -2.87 6.45 -8.94
CA LEU A 7 -3.57 7.36 -8.02
C LEU A 7 -3.39 6.96 -6.57
N ALA A 8 -3.48 5.66 -6.27
CA ALA A 8 -3.28 5.13 -4.92
C ALA A 8 -1.86 5.44 -4.42
N GLY A 9 -0.86 5.18 -5.26
CA GLY A 9 0.54 5.48 -4.96
C GLY A 9 0.81 6.96 -4.79
N ILE A 10 0.21 7.83 -5.61
CA ILE A 10 0.33 9.30 -5.43
C ILE A 10 -0.28 9.71 -4.09
N GLY A 11 -1.45 9.16 -3.71
CA GLY A 11 -2.06 9.41 -2.39
C GLY A 11 -1.14 9.02 -1.24
N LEU A 12 -0.48 7.85 -1.32
CA LEU A 12 0.56 7.45 -0.36
C LEU A 12 1.74 8.42 -0.38
N LEU A 13 2.25 8.81 -1.54
CA LEU A 13 3.36 9.75 -1.63
C LEU A 13 3.02 11.13 -1.07
N LEU A 14 1.76 11.58 -1.14
CA LEU A 14 1.32 12.82 -0.49
C LEU A 14 1.41 12.72 1.04
N LEU A 15 1.18 11.54 1.64
CA LEU A 15 1.35 11.34 3.08
C LEU A 15 2.81 11.52 3.53
N THR A 16 3.81 11.49 2.63
CA THR A 16 5.19 11.83 3.00
C THR A 16 5.35 13.28 3.45
N ARG A 17 4.39 14.16 3.16
CA ARG A 17 4.36 15.56 3.62
C ARG A 17 3.86 15.72 5.05
N VAL A 18 3.33 14.66 5.66
CA VAL A 18 2.87 14.71 7.06
C VAL A 18 4.07 14.95 7.97
N ASP A 19 3.94 15.97 8.82
CA ASP A 19 4.87 16.33 9.90
C ASP A 19 4.28 15.92 11.26
N ALA A 20 4.97 16.28 12.35
CA ALA A 20 4.52 16.01 13.72
C ALA A 20 3.18 16.66 14.10
N HIS A 21 2.83 17.77 13.45
CA HIS A 21 1.59 18.53 13.70
C HIS A 21 0.87 18.81 12.37
N PRO A 22 0.32 17.79 11.72
CA PRO A 22 -0.29 17.94 10.41
C PRO A 22 -1.68 18.58 10.53
N ASP A 23 -2.00 19.47 9.59
CA ASP A 23 -3.39 19.90 9.41
C ASP A 23 -4.19 18.79 8.71
N TYR A 24 -5.29 18.37 9.33
CA TYR A 24 -6.07 17.24 8.86
C TYR A 24 -6.68 17.51 7.48
N LEU A 25 -7.28 18.69 7.28
CA LEU A 25 -8.06 19.00 6.08
C LEU A 25 -7.19 19.24 4.85
N THR A 26 -5.99 19.79 5.03
CA THR A 26 -5.11 20.17 3.92
C THR A 26 -4.01 19.15 3.65
N THR A 27 -3.64 18.32 4.64
CA THR A 27 -2.53 17.38 4.51
C THR A 27 -3.02 15.93 4.47
N ILE A 28 -3.81 15.52 5.47
CA ILE A 28 -4.19 14.11 5.64
C ILE A 28 -5.35 13.73 4.73
N LEU A 29 -6.46 14.47 4.83
CA LEU A 29 -7.70 14.19 4.11
C LEU A 29 -7.49 14.07 2.59
N PRO A 30 -6.86 15.03 1.88
CA PRO A 30 -6.69 14.91 0.44
C PRO A 30 -5.81 13.73 0.04
N ALA A 31 -4.77 13.42 0.82
CA ALA A 31 -3.89 12.29 0.56
C ALA A 31 -4.63 10.95 0.72
N VAL A 32 -5.43 10.82 1.79
CA VAL A 32 -6.25 9.62 2.05
C VAL A 32 -7.38 9.48 1.03
N LEU A 33 -8.05 10.56 0.64
CA LEU A 33 -9.08 10.54 -0.40
C LEU A 33 -8.51 10.08 -1.74
N LEU A 34 -7.35 10.60 -2.14
CA LEU A 34 -6.70 10.21 -3.38
C LEU A 34 -6.27 8.73 -3.35
N PHE A 35 -5.73 8.28 -2.21
CA PHE A 35 -5.41 6.87 -1.98
C PHE A 35 -6.64 5.97 -2.10
N ALA A 36 -7.74 6.34 -1.44
CA ALA A 36 -8.99 5.59 -1.44
C ALA A 36 -9.64 5.55 -2.84
N LEU A 37 -9.63 6.66 -3.57
CA LEU A 37 -10.11 6.71 -4.96
C LEU A 37 -9.28 5.79 -5.87
N GLY A 38 -7.96 5.79 -5.73
CA GLY A 38 -7.08 4.89 -6.46
C GLY A 38 -7.37 3.41 -6.16
N LEU A 39 -7.54 3.08 -4.88
CA LEU A 39 -7.94 1.73 -4.46
C LEU A 39 -9.30 1.31 -5.02
N ALA A 40 -10.31 2.17 -4.94
CA ALA A 40 -11.65 1.90 -5.47
C ALA A 40 -11.62 1.63 -6.99
N ALA A 41 -10.82 2.40 -7.73
CA ALA A 41 -10.61 2.22 -9.17
C ALA A 41 -9.77 0.97 -9.53
N THR A 42 -9.13 0.33 -8.55
CA THR A 42 -8.27 -0.86 -8.75
C THR A 42 -9.00 -2.15 -8.39
N VAL A 43 -9.62 -2.20 -7.21
CA VAL A 43 -10.09 -3.46 -6.60
C VAL A 43 -11.24 -4.08 -7.39
N ALA A 44 -12.25 -3.31 -7.78
CA ALA A 44 -13.41 -3.86 -8.50
C ALA A 44 -13.02 -4.46 -9.87
N PRO A 45 -12.25 -3.75 -10.74
CA PRO A 45 -11.78 -4.33 -12.00
C PRO A 45 -10.86 -5.54 -11.81
N LEU A 46 -10.01 -5.55 -10.79
CA LEU A 46 -9.08 -6.66 -10.55
C LEU A 46 -9.83 -7.95 -10.20
N THR A 47 -10.81 -7.86 -9.31
CA THR A 47 -11.66 -9.01 -8.96
C THR A 47 -12.42 -9.53 -10.18
N ALA A 48 -12.96 -8.62 -11.01
CA ALA A 48 -13.66 -9.00 -12.24
C ALA A 48 -12.72 -9.72 -13.24
N ALA A 49 -11.49 -9.22 -13.42
CA ALA A 49 -10.50 -9.83 -14.31
C ALA A 49 -10.09 -11.23 -13.85
N VAL A 50 -9.85 -11.41 -12.54
CA VAL A 50 -9.48 -12.71 -11.96
C VAL A 50 -10.60 -13.74 -12.09
N LEU A 51 -11.86 -13.34 -11.86
CA LEU A 51 -12.99 -14.27 -11.98
C LEU A 51 -13.35 -14.55 -13.45
N GLY A 52 -13.15 -13.58 -14.34
CA GLY A 52 -13.40 -13.72 -15.78
C GLY A 52 -12.34 -14.56 -16.51
N SER A 53 -11.17 -14.79 -15.92
CA SER A 53 -10.09 -15.59 -16.53
C SER A 53 -10.22 -17.09 -16.28
N VAL A 54 -11.31 -17.55 -15.66
CA VAL A 54 -11.49 -18.94 -15.22
C VAL A 54 -12.85 -19.46 -15.69
N GLU A 55 -12.89 -20.72 -16.10
CA GLU A 55 -14.12 -21.37 -16.52
C GLU A 55 -15.13 -21.43 -15.35
N PRO A 56 -16.46 -21.30 -15.58
CA PRO A 56 -17.46 -21.09 -14.52
C PRO A 56 -17.42 -22.13 -13.39
N GLY A 57 -17.03 -23.38 -13.68
CA GLY A 57 -16.89 -24.47 -12.70
C GLY A 57 -15.68 -24.36 -11.76
N HIS A 58 -14.71 -23.49 -12.06
CA HIS A 58 -13.46 -23.34 -11.29
C HIS A 58 -13.32 -21.99 -10.56
N SER A 59 -14.34 -21.13 -10.64
CA SER A 59 -14.36 -19.80 -10.00
C SER A 59 -14.10 -19.83 -8.48
N GLY A 60 -14.58 -20.87 -7.79
CA GLY A 60 -14.34 -21.09 -6.37
C GLY A 60 -12.86 -21.36 -6.04
N LEU A 61 -12.17 -22.16 -6.86
CA LEU A 61 -10.75 -22.45 -6.70
C LEU A 61 -9.90 -21.20 -6.97
N ALA A 62 -10.23 -20.43 -8.01
CA ALA A 62 -9.53 -19.20 -8.34
C ALA A 62 -9.69 -18.12 -7.25
N SER A 63 -10.90 -17.93 -6.73
CA SER A 63 -11.14 -17.01 -5.61
C SER A 63 -10.39 -17.43 -4.35
N GLY A 64 -10.37 -18.74 -4.05
CA GLY A 64 -9.58 -19.31 -2.95
C GLY A 64 -8.08 -19.03 -3.10
N ALA A 65 -7.52 -19.26 -4.28
CA ALA A 65 -6.12 -18.97 -4.58
C ALA A 65 -5.81 -17.47 -4.46
N ASN A 66 -6.65 -16.59 -5.03
CA ASN A 66 -6.48 -15.13 -4.92
C ASN A 66 -6.48 -14.67 -3.46
N ASN A 67 -7.39 -15.18 -2.64
CA ASN A 67 -7.45 -14.85 -1.22
C ASN A 67 -6.22 -15.36 -0.45
N ALA A 68 -5.72 -16.56 -0.76
CA ALA A 68 -4.50 -17.09 -0.16
C ALA A 68 -3.28 -16.21 -0.50
N VAL A 69 -3.12 -15.87 -1.77
CA VAL A 69 -2.05 -14.98 -2.25
C VAL A 69 -2.16 -13.61 -1.60
N ALA A 70 -3.34 -13.00 -1.56
CA ALA A 70 -3.56 -11.70 -0.94
C ALA A 70 -3.20 -11.67 0.55
N ARG A 71 -3.53 -12.73 1.30
CA ARG A 71 -3.15 -12.85 2.72
C ARG A 71 -1.64 -12.97 2.90
N ILE A 72 -0.98 -13.83 2.12
CA ILE A 72 0.47 -14.01 2.18
C ILE A 72 1.18 -12.70 1.82
N ALA A 73 0.75 -12.04 0.74
CA ALA A 73 1.29 -10.75 0.32
C ALA A 73 1.09 -9.67 1.41
N GLY A 74 -0.08 -9.62 2.04
CA GLY A 74 -0.38 -8.70 3.13
C GLY A 74 0.54 -8.91 4.34
N LEU A 75 0.75 -10.15 4.77
CA LEU A 75 1.65 -10.47 5.88
C LEU A 75 3.11 -10.10 5.56
N LEU A 76 3.57 -10.42 4.36
CA LEU A 76 4.92 -10.05 3.89
C LEU A 76 5.10 -8.53 3.84
N ALA A 77 4.10 -7.81 3.33
CA ALA A 77 4.13 -6.35 3.27
C ALA A 77 4.19 -5.74 4.68
N ILE A 78 3.36 -6.21 5.62
CA ILE A 78 3.39 -5.75 7.02
C ILE A 78 4.77 -5.98 7.64
N ALA A 79 5.33 -7.19 7.47
CA ALA A 79 6.63 -7.54 8.02
C ALA A 79 7.76 -6.69 7.41
N ALA A 80 7.81 -6.56 6.08
CA ALA A 80 8.83 -5.81 5.38
C ALA A 80 8.78 -4.31 5.69
N VAL A 81 7.59 -3.70 5.63
CA VAL A 81 7.42 -2.28 5.96
C VAL A 81 7.75 -2.03 7.43
N GLY A 82 7.28 -2.89 8.34
CA GLY A 82 7.60 -2.80 9.77
C GLY A 82 9.10 -2.88 10.05
N ALA A 83 9.81 -3.79 9.39
CA ALA A 83 11.26 -3.92 9.51
C ALA A 83 11.99 -2.66 9.02
N VAL A 84 11.61 -2.12 7.85
CA VAL A 84 12.23 -0.92 7.29
C VAL A 84 11.96 0.32 8.16
N VAL A 85 10.73 0.49 8.63
CA VAL A 85 10.35 1.59 9.53
C VAL A 85 11.14 1.49 10.83
N SER A 86 11.23 0.31 11.43
CA SER A 86 12.01 0.08 12.65
C SER A 86 13.50 0.38 12.44
N ALA A 87 14.10 -0.12 11.36
CA ALA A 87 15.50 0.13 11.04
C ALA A 87 15.77 1.62 10.79
N SER A 88 14.88 2.31 10.08
CA SER A 88 14.99 3.75 9.79
C SER A 88 14.89 4.59 11.06
N PHE A 89 13.97 4.23 11.97
CA PHE A 89 13.81 4.87 13.27
C PHE A 89 15.08 4.74 14.12
N VAL A 90 15.58 3.51 14.27
CA VAL A 90 16.80 3.23 15.06
C VAL A 90 18.01 3.92 14.45
N SER A 91 18.17 3.90 13.13
CA SER A 91 19.28 4.57 12.44
C SER A 91 19.25 6.09 12.65
N ARG A 92 18.06 6.71 12.69
CA ARG A 92 17.92 8.14 12.96
C ARG A 92 18.29 8.48 14.39
N LEU A 93 17.79 7.70 15.36
CA LEU A 93 18.17 7.86 16.77
C LEU A 93 19.68 7.70 16.99
N ASP A 94 20.31 6.72 16.35
CA ASP A 94 21.76 6.45 16.49
C ASP A 94 22.63 7.59 15.95
N ARG A 95 22.13 8.32 14.95
CA ARG A 95 22.80 9.50 14.40
C ARG A 95 22.69 10.72 15.34
N ASP A 96 21.54 10.90 15.97
CA ASP A 96 21.24 12.12 16.73
C ASP A 96 21.59 12.02 18.22
N LEU A 97 21.71 10.79 18.75
CA LEU A 97 22.10 10.56 20.14
C LEU A 97 23.62 10.48 20.31
N PRO A 98 24.17 11.07 21.39
CA PRO A 98 25.59 10.92 21.70
C PRO A 98 25.91 9.46 22.07
N HIS A 99 27.11 9.00 21.74
CA HIS A 99 27.58 7.64 22.07
C HIS A 99 27.98 7.52 23.56
N THR A 100 27.02 7.69 24.46
CA THR A 100 27.19 7.50 25.91
C THR A 100 26.51 6.20 26.38
N PRO A 101 26.96 5.59 27.49
CA PRO A 101 26.32 4.39 28.05
C PRO A 101 24.83 4.60 28.37
N SER A 102 24.44 5.80 28.80
CA SER A 102 23.04 6.15 29.09
C SER A 102 22.19 6.23 27.82
N ALA A 103 22.70 6.80 26.74
CA ALA A 103 22.02 6.85 25.46
C ALA A 103 21.85 5.44 24.85
N GLN A 104 22.85 4.56 25.00
CA GLN A 104 22.76 3.17 24.56
C GLN A 104 21.70 2.37 25.34
N ALA A 105 21.59 2.58 26.65
CA ALA A 105 20.55 1.98 27.48
C ALA A 105 19.14 2.48 27.09
N ALA A 106 19.02 3.77 26.73
CA ALA A 106 17.77 4.32 26.23
C ALA A 106 17.42 3.78 24.83
N MET A 107 18.41 3.59 23.96
CA MET A 107 18.26 3.02 22.61
C MET A 107 17.76 1.58 22.64
N SER A 108 18.31 0.74 23.53
CA SER A 108 17.88 -0.66 23.65
C SER A 108 16.42 -0.78 24.09
N ALA A 109 15.95 0.13 24.95
CA ALA A 109 14.54 0.25 25.29
C ALA A 109 13.70 0.70 24.09
N ALA A 110 14.13 1.73 23.35
CA ALA A 110 13.43 2.27 22.18
C ALA A 110 13.29 1.25 21.03
N ARG A 111 14.23 0.32 20.87
CA ARG A 111 14.17 -0.75 19.85
C ARG A 111 12.97 -1.68 20.00
N THR A 112 12.41 -1.81 21.20
CA THR A 112 11.24 -2.67 21.44
C THR A 112 9.92 -2.04 21.02
N ARG A 113 9.90 -0.72 20.84
CA ARG A 113 8.70 0.07 20.50
C ARG A 113 9.09 1.17 19.49
N PRO A 114 9.25 0.84 18.20
CA PRO A 114 9.53 1.85 17.19
C PRO A 114 8.35 2.84 17.07
N LEU A 115 8.65 4.07 16.61
CA LEU A 115 7.68 5.17 16.47
C LEU A 115 7.11 5.74 17.79
N VAL A 116 7.81 5.56 18.92
CA VAL A 116 7.42 6.19 20.19
C VAL A 116 7.80 7.66 20.21
N THR A 117 6.93 8.49 20.79
CA THR A 117 7.20 9.92 21.04
C THR A 117 7.67 10.19 22.47
N THR A 118 7.60 9.19 23.35
CA THR A 118 8.06 9.28 24.74
C THR A 118 8.94 8.08 25.09
N ALA A 119 10.17 8.34 25.52
CA ALA A 119 11.10 7.34 26.03
C ALA A 119 12.02 7.99 27.07
N SER A 120 12.22 7.33 28.21
CA SER A 120 13.10 7.82 29.27
C SER A 120 14.53 7.94 28.75
N GLY A 121 15.14 9.12 28.92
CA GLY A 121 16.53 9.38 28.53
C GLY A 121 16.72 9.80 27.07
N ILE A 122 15.64 9.94 26.28
CA ILE A 122 15.71 10.47 24.91
C ILE A 122 14.87 11.77 24.85
N PRO A 123 15.42 12.89 24.34
CA PRO A 123 14.65 14.11 24.17
C PRO A 123 13.44 13.88 23.25
N HIS A 124 12.27 14.36 23.67
CA HIS A 124 11.04 14.33 22.87
C HIS A 124 11.20 14.79 21.40
N PRO A 125 11.87 15.92 21.08
CA PRO A 125 12.02 16.33 19.68
C PRO A 125 12.80 15.32 18.82
N VAL A 126 13.77 14.61 19.41
CA VAL A 126 14.57 13.58 18.71
C VAL A 126 13.70 12.36 18.39
N LEU A 127 12.84 11.94 19.33
CA LEU A 127 11.88 10.85 19.11
C LEU A 127 10.84 11.17 18.03
N VAL A 128 10.32 12.40 18.06
CA VAL A 128 9.35 12.88 17.06
C VAL A 128 9.99 12.94 15.67
N ASP A 129 11.19 13.50 15.54
CA ASP A 129 11.91 13.55 14.25
C ASP A 129 12.18 12.15 13.71
N ALA A 130 12.70 11.25 14.55
CA ALA A 130 12.93 9.85 14.16
C ALA A 130 11.64 9.13 13.74
N SER A 131 10.52 9.39 14.44
CA SER A 131 9.22 8.80 14.12
C SER A 131 8.67 9.30 12.79
N VAL A 132 8.69 10.62 12.57
CA VAL A 132 8.25 11.23 11.31
C VAL A 132 9.12 10.76 10.15
N HIS A 133 10.44 10.70 10.33
CA HIS A 133 11.36 10.22 9.31
C HIS A 133 11.08 8.76 8.93
N ALA A 134 10.96 7.87 9.92
CA ALA A 134 10.66 6.46 9.69
C ALA A 134 9.30 6.24 9.02
N PHE A 135 8.27 6.99 9.43
CA PHE A 135 6.96 7.01 8.80
C PHE A 135 7.06 7.38 7.30
N ARG A 136 7.77 8.47 6.99
CA ARG A 136 7.96 8.94 5.60
C ARG A 136 8.64 7.89 4.72
N ILE A 137 9.68 7.22 5.23
CA ILE A 137 10.37 6.15 4.49
C ILE A 137 9.42 4.99 4.21
N GLY A 138 8.69 4.51 5.23
CA GLY A 138 7.75 3.40 5.07
C GLY A 138 6.65 3.71 4.04
N VAL A 139 6.06 4.90 4.13
CA VAL A 139 5.02 5.38 3.22
C VAL A 139 5.56 5.58 1.80
N ALA A 140 6.76 6.13 1.64
CA ALA A 140 7.38 6.32 0.34
C ALA A 140 7.59 4.99 -0.37
N ILE A 141 8.17 4.00 0.33
CA ILE A 141 8.38 2.65 -0.21
C ILE A 141 7.04 2.02 -0.61
N ALA A 142 6.02 2.09 0.24
CA ALA A 142 4.70 1.58 -0.08
C ALA A 142 4.12 2.27 -1.33
N GLY A 143 4.22 3.59 -1.43
CA GLY A 143 3.77 4.36 -2.58
C GLY A 143 4.45 3.91 -3.88
N PHE A 144 5.78 3.78 -3.87
CA PHE A 144 6.54 3.32 -5.04
C PHE A 144 6.20 1.87 -5.42
N LEU A 145 6.05 0.97 -4.46
CA LEU A 145 5.67 -0.42 -4.72
C LEU A 145 4.28 -0.53 -5.36
N VAL A 146 3.32 0.28 -4.90
CA VAL A 146 1.97 0.32 -5.49
C VAL A 146 2.02 0.82 -6.94
N ILE A 147 2.78 1.89 -7.21
CA ILE A 147 2.96 2.41 -8.57
C ILE A 147 3.62 1.36 -9.46
N LEU A 148 4.71 0.75 -8.98
CA LEU A 148 5.45 -0.28 -9.71
C LEU A 148 4.57 -1.48 -10.03
N GLY A 149 3.77 -1.96 -9.05
CA GLY A 149 2.81 -3.04 -9.26
C GLY A 149 1.76 -2.68 -10.33
N GLY A 150 1.29 -1.43 -10.33
CA GLY A 150 0.42 -0.90 -11.39
C GLY A 150 1.07 -0.87 -12.77
N MET A 151 2.36 -0.51 -12.84
CA MET A 151 3.11 -0.51 -14.10
C MET A 151 3.39 -1.92 -14.61
N ILE A 152 3.68 -2.88 -13.73
CA ILE A 152 3.83 -4.28 -14.13
C ILE A 152 2.50 -4.81 -14.70
N SER A 153 1.39 -4.47 -14.06
CA SER A 153 0.04 -4.79 -14.56
C SER A 153 -0.25 -4.18 -15.94
N LEU A 154 0.30 -3.01 -16.28
CA LEU A 154 0.18 -2.42 -17.62
C LEU A 154 0.84 -3.25 -18.71
N VAL A 155 2.01 -3.82 -18.40
CA VAL A 155 2.84 -4.51 -19.40
C VAL A 155 2.33 -5.93 -19.65
N TRP A 156 1.64 -6.54 -18.68
CA TRP A 156 1.33 -7.97 -18.71
C TRP A 156 -0.16 -8.31 -18.88
N ILE A 157 -1.09 -7.37 -18.65
CA ILE A 157 -2.53 -7.63 -18.84
C ILE A 157 -2.94 -7.28 -20.28
N GLU A 158 -3.01 -8.29 -21.14
CA GLU A 158 -3.64 -8.20 -22.46
C GLU A 158 -5.15 -8.43 -22.34
N ASN A 159 -5.94 -7.49 -22.88
CA ASN A 159 -7.39 -7.58 -22.86
C ASN A 159 -7.86 -8.44 -24.04
N PRO A 160 -8.52 -9.59 -23.83
CA PRO A 160 -9.02 -10.39 -24.94
C PRO A 160 -10.06 -9.59 -25.76
N PRO A 161 -10.11 -9.77 -27.09
CA PRO A 161 -11.07 -9.07 -27.94
C PRO A 161 -12.50 -9.31 -27.47
N ARG A 162 -13.32 -8.25 -27.46
CA ARG A 162 -14.77 -8.37 -27.23
C ARG A 162 -15.37 -9.06 -28.45
N GLU A 163 -15.47 -10.38 -28.45
CA GLU A 163 -16.23 -11.09 -29.46
C GLU A 163 -17.73 -10.75 -29.29
N GLY A 164 -18.21 -9.86 -30.16
CA GLY A 164 -19.46 -10.09 -30.89
C GLY A 164 -20.78 -10.17 -30.12
N SER A 165 -21.05 -9.30 -29.14
CA SER A 165 -22.43 -9.10 -28.60
C SER A 165 -23.37 -8.35 -29.57
N LEU A 166 -23.19 -8.50 -30.88
CA LEU A 166 -24.09 -7.95 -31.92
C LEU A 166 -24.72 -9.04 -32.82
N ALA A 167 -24.54 -10.32 -32.53
CA ALA A 167 -25.38 -11.35 -33.16
C ALA A 167 -26.76 -11.39 -32.47
N ALA A 168 -27.64 -10.48 -32.87
CA ALA A 168 -29.06 -10.56 -32.57
C ALA A 168 -29.70 -11.72 -33.33
N PRO A 169 -30.40 -12.68 -32.69
CA PRO A 169 -31.28 -13.61 -33.38
C PRO A 169 -32.74 -13.23 -33.10
N TRP A 170 -33.17 -12.08 -33.63
CA TRP A 170 -34.60 -11.81 -33.88
C TRP A 170 -35.00 -12.24 -35.30
N GLN A 171 -34.32 -13.25 -35.86
CA GLN A 171 -34.74 -13.88 -37.11
C GLN A 171 -35.67 -15.06 -36.83
N SER A 172 -36.97 -14.72 -36.87
CA SER A 172 -38.08 -15.51 -37.41
C SER A 172 -38.15 -17.00 -37.05
N GLN A 173 -38.86 -17.31 -35.96
CA GLN A 173 -39.70 -18.52 -35.93
C GLN A 173 -41.11 -18.13 -36.36
N SER A 174 -41.34 -18.11 -37.67
CA SER A 174 -42.70 -18.05 -38.25
C SER A 174 -42.74 -18.87 -39.53
N HIS A 175 -42.79 -20.19 -39.43
CA HIS A 175 -43.31 -21.05 -40.50
C HIS A 175 -43.96 -22.29 -39.88
N THR A 176 -45.30 -22.28 -39.93
CA THR A 176 -46.26 -23.37 -40.22
C THR A 176 -46.05 -24.75 -39.61
#